data_AF-A0A9P7XYV2-F1
#
_entry.id   AF-A0A9P7XYV2-F1
#
_cell.length_a   1.000
_cell.length_b   1.000
_cell.length_c   1.000
_cell.angle_alpha   90.00
_cell.angle_beta   90.00
_cell.angle_gamma   90.00
#
_symmetry.space_group_name_H-M   'P 1'
#
loop_
_entity.id
_entity.type
_entity.pdbx_description
1 polymer ?
#
loop_
_entity_poly.entity_id
_entity_poly.type
_entity_poly.pdbx_seq_one_letter_code
_entity_poly.pdbx_strand_id
1 'polypeptide(L)'
;MATTSAVHIQESTPTASSNDDSRHIYTVAAKSLQDCVELLQSLKAAMAVEAQEAQEAQEQEQQRLQKRTNGNGTHKNGGDNSTPVGKSMRDIHHMSRSASQEAEQDPDSSVAAGTSPALSKPPRAASSLPQAITPCPRSEMYTKPSVLACQGTIGKHVRHLHDHYRLLLATFPPAQGLSQDRQWSVDYDKRSREVPMESDIDYAIGELESLQVRLERHVASMNLDSSQKHHNGTTATTSEQDIAMPNDLLQPVTLFATIDPTKGPVSFQSTFGRELWFCSLHAVHHFAMIKVICAEFGMPLTEGFGVAPSTLKSRMHKQ
;
A
#
# COMPACT_ATOMS: atom_id res chain seq x y z
N MET A 1 20.42 10.45 -62.88
CA MET A 1 20.04 11.54 -61.96
C MET A 1 18.74 11.14 -61.30
N ALA A 2 18.78 10.75 -60.02
CA ALA A 2 17.60 10.53 -59.20
C ALA A 2 17.79 11.37 -57.94
N THR A 3 16.98 12.40 -57.80
CA THR A 3 16.98 13.33 -56.66
C THR A 3 16.09 12.76 -55.56
N THR A 4 16.71 12.31 -54.47
CA THR A 4 16.02 11.89 -53.25
C THR A 4 15.67 13.14 -52.45
N SER A 5 14.39 13.51 -52.40
CA SER A 5 13.91 14.56 -51.49
C SER A 5 13.96 14.07 -50.05
N ALA A 6 14.87 14.64 -49.26
CA ALA A 6 14.89 14.46 -47.82
C ALA A 6 13.72 15.22 -47.20
N VAL A 7 12.80 14.49 -46.56
CA VAL A 7 11.75 15.08 -45.72
C VAL A 7 12.42 15.64 -44.48
N HIS A 8 12.51 16.97 -44.42
CA HIS A 8 12.97 17.69 -43.23
C HIS A 8 11.86 17.64 -42.18
N ILE A 9 11.94 16.67 -41.27
CA ILE A 9 11.13 16.67 -40.05
C ILE A 9 11.73 17.75 -39.15
N GLN A 10 11.08 18.91 -39.07
CA GLN A 10 11.37 19.88 -38.01
C GLN A 10 11.03 19.20 -36.68
N GLU A 11 12.05 18.80 -35.92
CA GLU A 11 11.92 18.52 -34.50
C GLU A 11 11.51 19.83 -33.81
N SER A 12 10.22 20.01 -33.58
CA SER A 12 9.73 21.00 -32.62
C SER A 12 10.19 20.55 -31.24
N THR A 13 11.17 21.25 -30.67
CA THR A 13 11.52 21.12 -29.24
C THR A 13 10.24 21.26 -28.42
N PRO A 14 9.93 20.33 -27.49
CA PRO A 14 8.73 20.43 -26.68
C PRO A 14 8.76 21.77 -25.92
N THR A 15 7.77 22.60 -26.19
CA THR A 15 7.57 23.87 -25.49
C THR A 15 7.35 23.57 -24.01
N ALA A 16 7.93 24.42 -23.14
CA ALA A 16 7.77 24.33 -21.69
C ALA A 16 6.30 24.01 -21.32
N SER A 17 6.13 23.03 -20.42
CA SER A 17 4.82 22.68 -19.83
C SER A 17 4.10 23.97 -19.43
N SER A 18 2.85 24.13 -19.86
CA SER A 18 2.08 25.29 -19.40
C SER A 18 1.94 25.22 -17.88
N ASN A 19 1.86 26.36 -17.19
CA ASN A 19 1.62 26.36 -15.74
C ASN A 19 0.34 25.58 -15.38
N ASP A 20 -0.62 25.48 -16.30
CA ASP A 20 -1.84 24.71 -16.12
C ASP A 20 -1.59 23.19 -16.16
N ASP A 21 -0.75 22.71 -17.09
CA ASP A 21 -0.33 21.31 -17.15
C ASP A 21 0.49 20.92 -15.91
N SER A 22 1.44 21.77 -15.50
CA SER A 22 2.21 21.58 -14.27
C SER A 22 1.29 21.43 -13.07
N ARG A 23 0.38 22.39 -12.90
CA ARG A 23 -0.60 22.39 -11.82
C ARG A 23 -1.48 21.15 -11.85
N HIS A 24 -1.92 20.72 -13.03
CA HIS A 24 -2.76 19.54 -13.19
C HIS A 24 -2.04 18.27 -12.72
N ILE A 25 -0.78 18.06 -13.12
CA ILE A 25 -0.02 16.86 -12.71
C ILE A 25 0.21 16.83 -11.20
N TYR A 26 0.59 17.96 -10.58
CA TYR A 26 0.72 18.04 -9.12
C TYR A 26 -0.60 17.79 -8.39
N THR A 27 -1.71 18.33 -8.92
CA THR A 27 -3.05 18.10 -8.35
C THR A 27 -3.42 16.61 -8.39
N VAL A 28 -3.14 15.93 -9.51
CA VAL A 28 -3.38 14.49 -9.64
C VAL A 28 -2.51 13.70 -8.67
N ALA A 29 -1.24 14.07 -8.51
CA ALA A 29 -0.33 13.43 -7.54
C ALA A 29 -0.81 13.59 -6.09
N ALA A 30 -1.25 14.78 -5.70
CA ALA A 30 -1.84 15.02 -4.38
C ALA A 30 -3.12 14.18 -4.17
N LYS A 31 -4.00 14.15 -5.18
CA LYS A 31 -5.24 13.37 -5.10
C LYS A 31 -4.99 11.87 -4.98
N SER A 32 -3.98 11.31 -5.64
CA SER A 32 -3.64 9.89 -5.43
C SER A 32 -3.18 9.58 -4.01
N LEU A 33 -2.46 10.47 -3.34
CA LEU A 33 -2.11 10.27 -1.92
C LEU A 33 -3.36 10.37 -1.03
N GLN A 34 -4.23 11.36 -1.28
CA GLN A 34 -5.51 11.50 -0.60
C GLN A 34 -6.39 10.25 -0.74
N ASP A 35 -6.48 9.65 -1.94
CA ASP A 35 -7.23 8.41 -2.15
C ASP A 35 -6.71 7.26 -1.26
N CYS A 36 -5.38 7.21 -1.04
CA CYS A 36 -4.78 6.23 -0.14
C CYS A 36 -5.11 6.54 1.32
N VAL A 37 -5.07 7.81 1.72
CA VAL A 37 -5.44 8.25 3.07
C VAL A 37 -6.90 7.90 3.39
N GLU A 38 -7.83 8.21 2.49
CA GLU A 38 -9.27 7.90 2.65
C GLU A 38 -9.52 6.40 2.79
N LEU A 39 -8.80 5.57 2.02
CA LEU A 39 -8.84 4.11 2.15
C LEU A 39 -8.38 3.67 3.55
N LEU A 40 -7.23 4.17 4.01
CA LEU A 40 -6.68 3.76 5.30
C LEU A 40 -7.55 4.22 6.47
N GLN A 41 -8.13 5.42 6.38
CA GLN A 41 -9.10 5.91 7.36
C GLN A 41 -10.35 5.04 7.38
N SER A 42 -10.84 4.60 6.22
CA SER A 42 -11.99 3.69 6.12
C SER A 42 -11.68 2.31 6.73
N LEU A 43 -10.49 1.77 6.48
CA LEU A 43 -10.02 0.53 7.11
C LEU A 43 -9.90 0.69 8.62
N LYS A 44 -9.28 1.77 9.10
CA LYS A 44 -9.17 2.09 10.53
C LYS A 44 -10.52 2.17 11.21
N ALA A 45 -11.49 2.86 10.59
CA ALA A 45 -12.85 2.95 11.12
C ALA A 45 -13.51 1.56 11.22
N ALA A 46 -13.35 0.72 10.19
CA ALA A 46 -13.89 -0.64 10.20
C ALA A 46 -13.24 -1.53 11.28
N MET A 47 -11.94 -1.35 11.55
CA MET A 47 -11.23 -2.02 12.65
C MET A 47 -11.76 -1.59 14.02
N ALA A 48 -12.02 -0.30 14.21
CA ALA A 48 -12.52 0.24 15.48
C ALA A 48 -13.93 -0.28 15.82
N VAL A 49 -14.81 -0.39 14.82
CA VAL A 49 -16.16 -0.95 15.00
C VAL A 49 -16.10 -2.41 15.45
N GLU A 50 -15.28 -3.24 14.81
CA GLU A 50 -15.12 -4.65 15.19
C GLU A 50 -14.54 -4.79 16.61
N ALA A 51 -13.58 -3.94 16.99
CA ALA A 51 -13.02 -3.92 18.34
C ALA A 51 -14.08 -3.56 19.40
N GLN A 52 -14.94 -2.58 19.11
CA GLN A 52 -16.04 -2.21 19.99
C GLN A 52 -17.05 -3.35 20.14
N GLU A 53 -17.48 -3.98 19.05
CA GLU A 53 -18.39 -5.12 19.06
C GLU A 53 -17.82 -6.30 19.87
N ALA A 54 -16.52 -6.57 19.72
CA ALA A 54 -15.83 -7.62 20.47
C ALA A 54 -15.77 -7.31 21.97
N GLN A 55 -15.52 -6.06 22.34
CA GLN A 55 -15.53 -5.63 23.74
C GLN A 55 -16.92 -5.74 24.36
N GLU A 56 -17.96 -5.26 23.67
CA GLU A 56 -19.35 -5.37 24.13
C GLU A 56 -19.78 -6.83 24.31
N ALA A 57 -19.38 -7.72 23.40
CA ALA A 57 -19.65 -9.16 23.51
C ALA A 57 -18.96 -9.79 24.73
N GLN A 58 -17.71 -9.42 25.00
CA GLN A 58 -16.97 -9.88 26.18
C GLN A 58 -17.60 -9.38 27.48
N GLU A 59 -18.02 -8.11 27.53
CA GLU A 59 -18.71 -7.54 28.70
C GLU A 59 -20.06 -8.24 28.95
N GLN A 60 -20.84 -8.51 27.90
CA GLN A 60 -22.10 -9.25 28.01
C GLN A 60 -21.88 -10.69 28.54
N GLU A 61 -20.83 -11.37 28.08
CA GLU A 61 -20.51 -12.72 28.57
C GLU A 61 -20.03 -12.71 30.02
N GLN A 62 -19.21 -11.73 30.42
CA GLN A 62 -18.82 -11.54 31.83
C GLN A 62 -20.04 -11.28 32.72
N GLN A 63 -20.99 -10.45 32.27
CA GLN A 63 -22.25 -10.21 32.99
C GLN A 63 -23.10 -11.48 33.10
N ARG A 64 -23.15 -12.32 32.05
CA ARG A 64 -23.84 -13.62 32.08
C ARG A 64 -23.21 -14.58 33.08
N LEU A 65 -21.88 -14.65 33.12
CA LEU A 65 -21.14 -15.50 34.07
C LEU A 65 -21.35 -15.03 35.51
N GLN A 66 -21.28 -13.72 35.79
CA GLN A 66 -21.55 -13.16 37.12
C GLN A 66 -22.99 -13.42 37.60
N LYS A 67 -23.98 -13.36 36.69
CA LYS A 67 -25.37 -13.73 37.01
C LYS A 67 -25.51 -15.22 37.34
N ARG A 68 -24.79 -16.11 36.65
CA ARG A 68 -24.80 -17.56 36.95
C ARG A 68 -24.13 -17.88 38.28
N THR A 69 -23.05 -17.20 38.65
CA THR A 69 -22.39 -17.40 39.95
C THR A 69 -23.23 -16.90 41.12
N ASN A 70 -23.91 -15.76 40.97
CA ASN A 70 -24.80 -15.23 42.02
C ASN A 70 -26.14 -15.98 42.12
N GLY A 71 -26.59 -16.64 41.05
CA GLY A 71 -27.84 -17.42 41.02
C GLY A 71 -27.77 -18.80 41.67
N ASN A 72 -26.58 -19.30 42.05
CA ASN A 72 -26.41 -20.63 42.64
C ASN A 72 -26.33 -20.63 44.18
N GLY A 73 -26.70 -19.52 44.84
CA GLY A 73 -26.61 -19.32 46.29
C GLY A 73 -27.85 -19.72 47.12
N THR A 74 -28.87 -20.36 46.53
CA THR A 74 -30.12 -20.71 47.24
C THR A 74 -30.51 -22.17 47.03
N HIS A 75 -29.67 -23.11 47.48
CA HIS A 75 -30.14 -24.44 47.85
C HIS A 75 -29.90 -24.70 49.34
N LYS A 76 -31.02 -24.82 50.06
CA LYS A 76 -31.14 -25.23 51.46
C LYS A 76 -30.27 -26.46 51.73
N ASN A 77 -29.49 -26.43 52.80
CA ASN A 77 -29.10 -27.64 53.52
C ASN A 77 -29.61 -27.53 54.97
N GLY A 78 -30.75 -28.18 55.21
CA GLY A 78 -31.10 -28.68 56.53
C GLY A 78 -30.19 -29.87 56.82
N GLY A 79 -29.66 -29.92 58.04
CA GLY A 79 -28.55 -30.79 58.39
C GLY A 79 -28.88 -32.28 58.36
N ASP A 80 -27.82 -33.08 58.24
CA ASP A 80 -27.65 -34.21 59.14
C ASP A 80 -26.16 -34.48 59.38
N ASN A 81 -25.87 -34.92 60.60
CA ASN A 81 -24.55 -35.03 61.20
C ASN A 81 -24.07 -36.48 61.10
N SER A 82 -22.97 -36.76 60.40
CA SER A 82 -22.12 -37.92 60.71
C SER A 82 -20.76 -37.86 59.99
N THR A 83 -19.71 -37.77 60.80
CA THR A 83 -18.32 -38.14 60.50
C THR A 83 -18.23 -39.66 60.24
N PRO A 84 -17.22 -40.19 59.52
CA PRO A 84 -15.86 -40.26 60.09
C PRO A 84 -14.68 -40.11 59.10
N VAL A 85 -13.60 -39.53 59.65
CA VAL A 85 -12.20 -40.00 59.64
C VAL A 85 -11.55 -40.39 58.30
N GLY A 86 -10.65 -39.51 57.83
CA GLY A 86 -9.21 -39.79 57.73
C GLY A 86 -8.68 -40.61 56.54
N LYS A 87 -7.85 -39.98 55.70
CA LYS A 87 -6.42 -40.33 55.54
C LYS A 87 -5.68 -39.34 54.65
N SER A 88 -4.41 -39.23 54.96
CA SER A 88 -3.41 -38.25 54.53
C SER A 88 -2.57 -38.76 53.35
N MET A 89 -1.91 -37.81 52.68
CA MET A 89 -0.57 -37.87 52.09
C MET A 89 -0.33 -38.46 50.68
N ARG A 90 0.06 -37.52 49.81
CA ARG A 90 1.34 -37.40 49.08
C ARG A 90 1.63 -38.22 47.80
N ASP A 91 2.00 -37.42 46.80
CA ASP A 91 3.18 -37.49 45.92
C ASP A 91 3.21 -38.49 44.73
N ILE A 92 3.08 -37.88 43.55
CA ILE A 92 4.02 -37.87 42.40
C ILE A 92 4.92 -39.12 42.26
N HIS A 93 4.72 -39.89 41.19
CA HIS A 93 5.85 -40.44 40.43
C HIS A 93 5.53 -40.62 38.94
N HIS A 94 6.48 -40.11 38.17
CA HIS A 94 6.72 -40.16 36.74
C HIS A 94 7.01 -41.59 36.23
N MET A 95 6.78 -41.84 34.93
CA MET A 95 7.37 -42.85 34.00
C MET A 95 6.27 -43.41 33.06
N SER A 96 6.46 -43.75 31.78
CA SER A 96 7.49 -43.55 30.75
C SER A 96 6.99 -44.33 29.49
N ARG A 97 7.36 -43.87 28.27
CA ARG A 97 7.40 -44.62 26.98
C ARG A 97 6.03 -44.98 26.35
N SER A 98 5.82 -44.88 25.03
CA SER A 98 6.71 -45.33 23.94
C SER A 98 6.62 -44.47 22.67
N ALA A 99 7.75 -44.49 21.94
CA ALA A 99 7.95 -43.98 20.60
C ALA A 99 7.77 -45.09 19.55
N SER A 100 7.27 -44.72 18.36
CA SER A 100 7.50 -45.32 17.02
C SER A 100 6.92 -44.26 16.06
N GLN A 101 7.65 -43.46 15.26
CA GLN A 101 8.65 -43.71 14.22
C GLN A 101 8.14 -44.61 13.07
N GLU A 102 8.40 -44.12 11.84
CA GLU A 102 8.21 -44.66 10.48
C GLU A 102 7.20 -43.85 9.63
N ALA A 103 7.44 -43.45 8.38
CA ALA A 103 8.63 -43.45 7.53
C ALA A 103 8.33 -42.57 6.30
N GLU A 104 9.38 -41.96 5.73
CA GLU A 104 9.40 -41.43 4.36
C GLU A 104 9.10 -42.53 3.31
N GLN A 105 8.56 -42.14 2.15
CA GLN A 105 9.14 -42.45 0.84
C GLN A 105 8.31 -41.89 -0.34
N ASP A 106 8.97 -41.06 -1.15
CA ASP A 106 8.74 -40.94 -2.61
C ASP A 106 9.18 -42.23 -3.32
N PRO A 107 8.71 -42.47 -4.57
CA PRO A 107 9.67 -42.37 -5.68
C PRO A 107 9.13 -41.84 -7.02
N ASP A 108 9.93 -40.95 -7.59
CA ASP A 108 10.45 -40.80 -8.96
C ASP A 108 9.76 -41.37 -10.25
N SER A 109 9.82 -40.50 -11.28
CA SER A 109 10.20 -40.74 -12.68
C SER A 109 9.16 -40.97 -13.82
N SER A 110 9.19 -40.00 -14.75
CA SER A 110 9.49 -40.15 -16.20
C SER A 110 8.42 -39.87 -17.29
N VAL A 111 8.71 -38.80 -18.06
CA VAL A 111 8.81 -38.66 -19.55
C VAL A 111 7.68 -39.18 -20.47
N ALA A 112 7.05 -38.27 -21.25
CA ALA A 112 7.17 -38.18 -22.73
C ALA A 112 6.10 -37.30 -23.44
N ALA A 113 6.60 -36.38 -24.28
CA ALA A 113 6.12 -35.94 -25.60
C ALA A 113 4.61 -35.69 -25.91
N GLY A 114 4.29 -34.40 -26.09
CA GLY A 114 3.88 -33.83 -27.39
C GLY A 114 2.56 -34.22 -28.04
N THR A 115 1.53 -33.38 -27.93
CA THR A 115 0.66 -32.99 -29.07
C THR A 115 -0.11 -31.71 -28.71
N SER A 116 -0.03 -30.66 -29.54
CA SER A 116 -0.94 -29.51 -29.46
C SER A 116 -2.35 -29.89 -29.92
N PRO A 117 -3.40 -29.31 -29.31
CA PRO A 117 -4.62 -29.07 -30.06
C PRO A 117 -5.06 -27.60 -30.00
N ALA A 118 -5.74 -27.23 -31.07
CA ALA A 118 -6.19 -25.90 -31.43
C ALA A 118 -7.08 -25.22 -30.37
N LEU A 119 -6.95 -23.89 -30.34
CA LEU A 119 -7.68 -22.95 -29.50
C LEU A 119 -9.18 -22.95 -29.85
N SER A 120 -9.97 -23.83 -29.24
CA SER A 120 -11.43 -23.71 -29.19
C SER A 120 -11.83 -22.76 -28.06
N LYS A 121 -12.59 -21.70 -28.39
CA LYS A 121 -13.14 -20.73 -27.43
C LYS A 121 -13.79 -21.45 -26.23
N PRO A 122 -13.52 -21.06 -24.97
CA PRO A 122 -14.20 -21.66 -23.84
C PRO A 122 -15.68 -21.22 -23.83
N PRO A 123 -16.60 -22.10 -23.41
CA PRO A 123 -17.98 -21.72 -23.20
C PRO A 123 -18.05 -20.73 -22.04
N ARG A 124 -18.94 -19.74 -22.18
CA ARG A 124 -19.27 -18.74 -21.17
C ARG A 124 -19.98 -19.41 -19.99
N ALA A 125 -19.23 -20.12 -19.16
CA ALA A 125 -19.67 -20.49 -17.82
C ALA A 125 -19.48 -19.26 -16.95
N ALA A 126 -20.58 -18.71 -16.43
CA ALA A 126 -20.55 -17.85 -15.27
C ALA A 126 -20.11 -18.71 -14.08
N SER A 127 -18.81 -18.99 -13.98
CA SER A 127 -18.23 -19.60 -12.80
C SER A 127 -18.07 -18.50 -11.76
N SER A 128 -19.04 -18.43 -10.86
CA SER A 128 -18.82 -17.85 -9.53
C SER A 128 -17.63 -18.58 -8.92
N LEU A 129 -16.44 -18.00 -9.03
CA LEU A 129 -15.32 -18.35 -8.16
C LEU A 129 -15.90 -18.29 -6.73
N PRO A 130 -15.76 -19.34 -5.90
CA PRO A 130 -16.00 -19.15 -4.49
C PRO A 130 -15.07 -18.02 -4.07
N GLN A 131 -15.62 -16.86 -3.72
CA GLN A 131 -14.88 -15.87 -2.97
C GLN A 131 -14.46 -16.59 -1.71
N ALA A 132 -13.23 -17.11 -1.71
CA ALA A 132 -12.61 -17.65 -0.52
C ALA A 132 -12.33 -16.43 0.36
N ILE A 133 -13.40 -15.94 1.01
CA ILE A 133 -13.31 -14.94 2.05
C ILE A 133 -12.53 -15.64 3.15
N THR A 134 -11.23 -15.38 3.18
CA THR A 134 -10.38 -15.94 4.23
C THR A 134 -10.78 -15.20 5.49
N PRO A 135 -11.30 -15.88 6.53
CA PRO A 135 -11.68 -15.20 7.76
C PRO A 135 -10.47 -14.42 8.29
N CYS A 136 -10.65 -13.11 8.40
CA CYS A 136 -9.65 -12.18 8.88
C CYS A 136 -10.35 -11.21 9.80
N PRO A 137 -9.97 -11.14 11.09
CA PRO A 137 -10.34 -9.99 11.90
C PRO A 137 -9.91 -8.73 11.17
N ARG A 138 -10.79 -7.74 11.07
CA ARG A 138 -10.45 -6.45 10.44
C ARG A 138 -9.23 -5.83 11.10
N SER A 139 -9.09 -5.99 12.42
CA SER A 139 -7.92 -5.55 13.21
C SER A 139 -6.56 -6.05 12.69
N GLU A 140 -6.53 -7.16 11.96
CA GLU A 140 -5.30 -7.74 11.39
C GLU A 140 -5.13 -7.43 9.90
N MET A 141 -6.16 -6.88 9.25
CA MET A 141 -6.21 -6.79 7.79
C MET A 141 -5.06 -5.97 7.18
N TYR A 142 -4.61 -4.94 7.90
CA TYR A 142 -3.53 -4.06 7.45
C TYR A 142 -2.20 -4.82 7.27
N THR A 143 -1.94 -5.78 8.15
CA THR A 143 -0.68 -6.53 8.25
C THR A 143 -0.78 -7.97 7.79
N LYS A 144 -2.00 -8.47 7.54
CA LYS A 144 -2.21 -9.85 7.10
C LYS A 144 -1.72 -10.06 5.67
N PRO A 145 -0.83 -11.05 5.43
CA PRO A 145 -0.42 -11.42 4.08
C PRO A 145 -1.58 -11.98 3.27
N SER A 146 -1.73 -11.51 2.03
CA SER A 146 -2.71 -11.99 1.07
C SER A 146 -2.18 -13.18 0.29
N VAL A 147 -2.99 -14.23 0.14
CA VAL A 147 -2.62 -15.36 -0.75
C VAL A 147 -2.83 -15.01 -2.23
N LEU A 148 -3.70 -14.05 -2.52
CA LEU A 148 -3.99 -13.60 -3.89
C LEU A 148 -3.01 -12.54 -4.41
N ALA A 149 -2.33 -11.81 -3.52
CA ALA A 149 -1.42 -10.72 -3.85
C ALA A 149 0.05 -11.01 -3.48
N CYS A 150 0.54 -12.21 -3.85
CA CYS A 150 1.95 -12.61 -3.68
C CYS A 150 2.48 -12.48 -2.23
N GLN A 151 1.67 -12.77 -1.22
CA GLN A 151 2.00 -12.59 0.21
C GLN A 151 2.30 -11.14 0.62
N GLY A 152 1.88 -10.17 -0.20
CA GLY A 152 1.87 -8.76 0.15
C GLY A 152 0.84 -8.45 1.23
N THR A 153 1.11 -7.40 2.01
CA THR A 153 0.17 -6.82 3.00
C THR A 153 -0.26 -5.44 2.50
N ILE A 154 -1.36 -4.91 3.04
CA ILE A 154 -1.78 -3.53 2.74
C ILE A 154 -0.65 -2.57 3.12
N GLY A 155 -0.08 -2.70 4.32
CA GLY A 155 1.04 -1.88 4.78
C GLY A 155 2.27 -1.93 3.87
N LYS A 156 2.64 -3.11 3.34
CA LYS A 156 3.77 -3.23 2.40
C LYS A 156 3.53 -2.52 1.08
N HIS A 157 2.29 -2.53 0.57
CA HIS A 157 1.92 -1.78 -0.63
C HIS A 157 1.87 -0.28 -0.39
N VAL A 158 1.35 0.15 0.77
CA VAL A 158 1.34 1.56 1.20
C VAL A 158 2.77 2.10 1.35
N ARG A 159 3.66 1.39 2.03
CA ARG A 159 5.08 1.76 2.08
C ARG A 159 5.69 1.85 0.68
N HIS A 160 5.38 0.89 -0.18
CA HIS A 160 5.94 0.86 -1.53
C HIS A 160 5.57 2.10 -2.34
N LEU A 161 4.29 2.49 -2.37
CA LEU A 161 3.87 3.69 -3.10
C LEU A 161 4.39 4.96 -2.43
N HIS A 162 4.40 5.02 -1.09
CA HIS A 162 4.91 6.16 -0.33
C HIS A 162 6.38 6.44 -0.65
N ASP A 163 7.22 5.39 -0.65
CA ASP A 163 8.65 5.52 -0.92
C ASP A 163 8.94 6.15 -2.28
N HIS A 164 8.14 5.84 -3.31
CA HIS A 164 8.32 6.43 -4.63
C HIS A 164 8.10 7.95 -4.60
N TYR A 165 7.04 8.42 -3.95
CA TYR A 165 6.85 9.86 -3.77
C TYR A 165 7.95 10.46 -2.91
N ARG A 166 8.24 9.88 -1.74
CA ARG A 166 9.25 10.39 -0.83
C ARG A 166 10.61 10.56 -1.50
N LEU A 167 11.08 9.56 -2.25
CA LEU A 167 12.38 9.58 -2.93
C LEU A 167 12.42 10.60 -4.07
N LEU A 168 11.35 10.73 -4.85
CA LEU A 168 11.25 11.75 -5.89
C LEU A 168 11.26 13.15 -5.28
N LEU A 169 10.49 13.37 -4.21
CA LEU A 169 10.33 14.70 -3.63
C LEU A 169 11.49 15.10 -2.70
N ALA A 170 12.25 14.17 -2.12
CA ALA A 170 13.37 14.47 -1.22
C ALA A 170 14.64 15.00 -1.94
N THR A 171 14.71 14.90 -3.27
CA THR A 171 15.98 14.99 -4.01
C THR A 171 16.19 16.29 -4.78
N PHE A 172 15.40 17.34 -4.51
CA PHE A 172 15.62 18.62 -5.19
C PHE A 172 16.86 19.35 -4.64
N PRO A 173 17.85 19.70 -5.48
CA PRO A 173 19.06 20.35 -5.00
C PRO A 173 18.72 21.77 -4.47
N PRO A 174 19.31 22.20 -3.33
CA PRO A 174 19.10 23.54 -2.84
C PRO A 174 19.55 24.55 -3.89
N ALA A 175 18.62 25.41 -4.32
CA ALA A 175 18.89 26.52 -5.21
C ALA A 175 19.66 27.61 -4.45
N GLN A 176 20.94 27.38 -4.18
CA GLN A 176 21.88 28.42 -3.78
C GLN A 176 23.34 27.90 -3.75
N GLY A 177 24.11 28.25 -4.78
CA GLY A 177 25.46 28.78 -4.56
C GLY A 177 26.67 27.86 -4.67
N LEU A 178 26.56 26.54 -4.86
CA LEU A 178 27.76 25.70 -5.02
C LEU A 178 27.59 24.58 -6.05
N SER A 179 28.40 24.66 -7.11
CA SER A 179 28.56 23.76 -8.27
C SER A 179 27.37 23.66 -9.23
N GLN A 180 27.62 24.00 -10.48
CA GLN A 180 26.73 23.94 -11.65
C GLN A 180 26.38 22.49 -12.07
N ASP A 181 26.62 21.52 -11.19
CA ASP A 181 26.84 20.10 -11.52
C ASP A 181 26.01 19.14 -10.63
N ARG A 182 25.13 19.65 -9.76
CA ARG A 182 24.15 18.79 -9.06
C ARG A 182 22.94 18.58 -9.95
N GLN A 183 23.05 17.63 -10.85
CA GLN A 183 21.92 17.07 -11.58
C GLN A 183 20.96 16.39 -10.60
N TRP A 184 19.66 16.67 -10.70
CA TRP A 184 18.65 15.96 -9.92
C TRP A 184 18.74 14.47 -10.23
N SER A 185 18.98 13.65 -9.20
CA SER A 185 18.96 12.20 -9.35
C SER A 185 18.03 11.53 -8.35
N VAL A 186 17.41 10.44 -8.79
CA VAL A 186 16.49 9.62 -7.99
C VAL A 186 16.88 8.16 -8.14
N ASP A 187 16.84 7.41 -7.05
CA ASP A 187 17.06 5.97 -7.02
C ASP A 187 15.91 5.34 -6.24
N TYR A 188 14.94 4.76 -6.95
CA TYR A 188 13.75 4.15 -6.36
C TYR A 188 14.04 2.84 -5.61
N ASP A 189 15.25 2.27 -5.75
CA ASP A 189 15.65 1.06 -5.04
C ASP A 189 16.15 1.36 -3.62
N LYS A 190 16.55 2.60 -3.33
CA LYS A 190 16.98 3.07 -1.99
C LYS A 190 15.81 3.24 -1.02
N ARG A 191 15.21 2.11 -0.66
CA ARG A 191 14.06 2.04 0.23
C ARG A 191 14.43 1.44 1.57
N SER A 192 13.92 2.04 2.63
CA SER A 192 13.94 1.45 3.96
C SER A 192 12.86 0.38 4.03
N ARG A 193 13.16 -0.77 4.64
CA ARG A 193 12.22 -1.87 4.89
C ARG A 193 12.01 -2.00 6.39
N GLU A 194 10.94 -2.70 6.79
CA GLU A 194 10.64 -2.95 8.20
C GLU A 194 10.41 -1.64 8.99
N VAL A 195 9.88 -0.64 8.29
CA VAL A 195 9.53 0.66 8.86
C VAL A 195 8.15 0.60 9.52
N PRO A 196 7.86 1.48 10.51
CA PRO A 196 6.58 1.48 11.22
C PRO A 196 5.36 1.51 10.28
N MET A 197 5.48 2.17 9.14
CA MET A 197 4.46 2.23 8.09
C MET A 197 3.96 0.86 7.59
N GLU A 198 4.74 -0.22 7.71
CA GLU A 198 4.26 -1.55 7.29
C GLU A 198 3.27 -2.18 8.28
N SER A 199 3.25 -1.72 9.53
CA SER A 199 2.48 -2.30 10.63
C SER A 199 1.56 -1.34 11.37
N ASP A 200 1.85 -0.04 11.32
CA ASP A 200 1.11 1.02 12.01
C ASP A 200 0.35 1.87 10.98
N ILE A 201 -0.97 1.70 10.96
CA ILE A 201 -1.86 2.41 10.04
C ILE A 201 -1.91 3.91 10.31
N ASP A 202 -1.73 4.35 11.56
CA ASP A 202 -1.75 5.76 11.94
C ASP A 202 -0.47 6.45 11.52
N TYR A 203 0.68 5.78 11.72
CA TYR A 203 1.95 6.24 11.18
C TYR A 203 1.90 6.36 9.65
N ALA A 204 1.30 5.37 8.98
CA ALA A 204 1.16 5.39 7.52
C ALA A 204 0.29 6.54 7.01
N ILE A 205 -0.85 6.81 7.68
CA ILE A 205 -1.72 7.95 7.36
C ILE A 205 -0.94 9.26 7.49
N GLY A 206 -0.25 9.48 8.62
CA GLY A 206 0.48 10.73 8.85
C GLY A 206 1.58 11.02 7.82
N GLU A 207 2.32 10.00 7.40
CA GLU A 207 3.35 10.14 6.37
C GLU A 207 2.76 10.44 4.98
N LEU A 208 1.66 9.79 4.61
CA LEU A 208 0.95 10.07 3.34
C LEU A 208 0.36 11.49 3.34
N GLU A 209 -0.28 11.90 4.43
CA GLU A 209 -0.82 13.26 4.61
C GLU A 209 0.29 14.31 4.52
N SER A 210 1.46 14.04 5.10
CA SER A 210 2.63 14.92 4.99
C SER A 210 3.05 15.16 3.53
N LEU A 211 3.17 14.10 2.73
CA LEU A 211 3.50 14.22 1.30
C LEU A 211 2.39 14.90 0.51
N GLN A 212 1.13 14.61 0.82
CA GLN A 212 -0.03 15.24 0.19
C GLN A 212 -0.04 16.75 0.44
N VAL A 213 0.04 17.17 1.71
CA VAL A 213 0.06 18.59 2.11
C VAL A 213 1.21 19.31 1.42
N ARG A 214 2.37 18.67 1.30
CA ARG A 214 3.51 19.24 0.58
C ARG A 214 3.20 19.52 -0.90
N LEU A 215 2.55 18.59 -1.59
CA LEU A 215 2.12 18.78 -2.99
C LEU A 215 1.06 19.87 -3.11
N GLU A 216 0.06 19.88 -2.23
CA GLU A 216 -1.02 20.88 -2.23
C GLU A 216 -0.51 22.29 -1.97
N ARG A 217 0.44 22.45 -1.03
CA ARG A 217 1.09 23.74 -0.77
C ARG A 217 1.83 24.26 -1.99
N HIS A 218 2.49 23.38 -2.74
CA HIS A 218 3.15 23.77 -3.96
C HIS A 218 2.17 24.19 -5.06
N VAL A 219 1.08 23.43 -5.25
CA VAL A 219 -0.03 23.83 -6.14
C VAL A 219 -0.58 25.21 -5.76
N ALA A 220 -0.79 25.47 -4.46
CA ALA A 220 -1.24 26.77 -3.98
C ALA A 220 -0.23 27.90 -4.28
N SER A 221 1.08 27.62 -4.14
CA SER A 221 2.14 28.60 -4.44
C SER A 221 2.17 29.01 -5.93
N MET A 222 1.88 28.08 -6.86
CA MET A 222 1.80 28.40 -8.29
C MET A 222 0.67 29.38 -8.63
N ASN A 223 -0.43 29.35 -7.86
CA ASN A 223 -1.55 30.27 -8.05
C ASN A 223 -1.20 31.71 -7.60
N LEU A 224 -0.30 31.85 -6.61
CA LEU A 224 0.15 33.15 -6.09
C LEU A 224 1.15 33.82 -7.04
N ASP A 225 2.10 33.07 -7.60
CA ASP A 225 3.09 33.59 -8.57
C ASP A 225 2.45 34.12 -9.86
N SER A 226 1.30 33.57 -10.24
CA SER A 226 0.50 34.05 -11.37
C SER A 226 -0.12 35.44 -11.12
N SER A 227 -0.21 35.87 -9.85
CA SER A 227 -0.83 37.13 -9.42
C SER A 227 0.16 38.17 -8.86
N GLN A 228 1.42 37.81 -8.58
CA GLN A 228 2.45 38.70 -8.01
C GLN A 228 3.77 38.67 -8.81
N LYS A 229 3.77 39.32 -9.99
CA LYS A 229 5.02 39.88 -10.53
C LYS A 229 5.38 41.14 -9.74
N HIS A 230 5.99 41.03 -8.56
CA HIS A 230 6.93 42.01 -7.95
C HIS A 230 7.29 41.60 -6.51
N HIS A 231 8.60 41.37 -6.26
CA HIS A 231 9.39 41.46 -5.00
C HIS A 231 8.72 41.02 -3.66
N ASN A 232 9.32 40.22 -2.78
CA ASN A 232 10.70 40.25 -2.31
C ASN A 232 10.99 38.99 -1.47
N GLY A 233 12.24 38.54 -1.46
CA GLY A 233 12.69 37.36 -0.73
C GLY A 233 12.62 37.51 0.78
N THR A 234 12.12 36.49 1.46
CA THR A 234 12.41 36.23 2.88
C THR A 234 12.76 34.76 3.02
N THR A 235 14.02 34.48 3.32
CA THR A 235 14.55 33.16 3.61
C THR A 235 14.13 32.75 5.02
N ALA A 236 13.14 31.86 5.11
CA ALA A 236 12.82 31.15 6.34
C ALA A 236 13.62 29.84 6.39
N THR A 237 14.14 29.54 7.57
CA THR A 237 14.92 28.34 7.91
C THR A 237 14.13 27.09 7.56
N THR A 238 14.52 26.40 6.48
CA THR A 238 13.76 25.27 5.94
C THR A 238 14.12 23.98 6.67
N SER A 239 13.09 23.33 7.21
CA SER A 239 13.16 21.92 7.61
C SER A 239 13.43 21.05 6.36
N GLU A 240 13.91 19.81 6.51
CA GLU A 240 14.10 18.88 5.38
C GLU A 240 12.81 18.64 4.56
N GLN A 241 11.64 19.02 5.09
CA GLN A 241 10.33 18.92 4.44
C GLN A 241 10.00 20.11 3.52
N ASP A 242 10.78 21.20 3.56
CA ASP A 242 10.52 22.44 2.83
C ASP A 242 11.34 22.57 1.53
N ILE A 243 11.89 21.47 1.01
CA ILE A 243 12.61 21.51 -0.26
C ILE A 243 11.63 21.86 -1.38
N ALA A 244 11.87 23.00 -2.04
CA ALA A 244 11.07 23.50 -3.15
C ALA A 244 10.99 22.48 -4.29
N MET A 245 9.83 22.37 -4.94
CA MET A 245 9.63 21.50 -6.11
C MET A 245 9.62 22.37 -7.39
N PRO A 246 10.02 21.84 -8.56
CA PRO A 246 10.10 22.63 -9.78
C PRO A 246 8.70 22.96 -10.33
N ASN A 247 8.52 24.18 -10.84
CA ASN A 247 7.35 24.49 -11.66
C ASN A 247 7.49 23.90 -13.08
N ASP A 248 8.73 23.76 -13.57
CA ASP A 248 9.03 23.19 -14.88
C ASP A 248 9.05 21.66 -14.82
N LEU A 249 8.02 21.04 -15.44
CA LEU A 249 7.91 19.59 -15.55
C LEU A 249 8.97 18.96 -16.46
N LEU A 250 9.63 19.73 -17.32
CA LEU A 250 10.70 19.25 -18.20
C LEU A 250 12.06 19.23 -17.51
N GLN A 251 12.15 19.68 -16.25
CA GLN A 251 13.37 19.65 -15.45
C GLN A 251 14.01 18.25 -15.53
N PRO A 252 15.24 18.11 -16.06
CA PRO A 252 15.88 16.81 -16.22
C PRO A 252 16.13 16.11 -14.89
N VAL A 253 15.87 14.80 -14.86
CA VAL A 253 16.12 13.91 -13.73
C VAL A 253 16.91 12.69 -14.21
N THR A 254 17.96 12.32 -13.50
CA THR A 254 18.73 11.09 -13.73
C THR A 254 18.26 10.01 -12.77
N LEU A 255 17.69 8.93 -13.30
CA LEU A 255 17.28 7.78 -12.52
C LEU A 255 18.41 6.77 -12.40
N PHE A 256 18.52 6.14 -11.24
CA PHE A 256 19.31 4.93 -11.06
C PHE A 256 18.37 3.77 -10.72
N ALA A 257 18.55 2.64 -11.41
CA ALA A 257 17.74 1.45 -11.18
C ALA A 257 18.56 0.17 -11.29
N THR A 258 18.24 -0.78 -10.41
CA THR A 258 18.75 -2.14 -10.44
C THR A 258 17.89 -2.96 -11.39
N ILE A 259 18.44 -3.34 -12.54
CA ILE A 259 17.72 -4.16 -13.54
C ILE A 259 18.07 -5.65 -13.38
N ASP A 260 19.32 -5.92 -13.02
CA ASP A 260 19.88 -7.25 -12.85
C ASP A 260 20.48 -7.32 -11.44
N PRO A 261 20.03 -8.24 -10.57
CA PRO A 261 20.51 -8.33 -9.19
C PRO A 261 22.00 -8.66 -9.09
N THR A 262 22.62 -9.09 -10.19
CA THR A 262 24.05 -9.42 -10.25
C THR A 262 24.93 -8.27 -10.75
N LYS A 263 24.33 -7.15 -11.17
CA LYS A 263 25.05 -6.01 -11.76
C LYS A 263 24.81 -4.72 -10.97
N GLY A 264 25.68 -3.75 -11.22
CA GLY A 264 25.51 -2.38 -10.70
C GLY A 264 24.28 -1.69 -11.29
N PRO A 265 23.84 -0.58 -10.67
CA PRO A 265 22.69 0.18 -11.14
C PRO A 265 22.94 0.78 -12.53
N VAL A 266 21.87 0.87 -13.31
CA VAL A 266 21.86 1.50 -14.63
C VAL A 266 21.24 2.88 -14.52
N SER A 267 21.81 3.86 -15.22
CA SER A 267 21.33 5.24 -15.24
C SER A 267 20.40 5.51 -16.43
N PHE A 268 19.32 6.26 -16.22
CA PHE A 268 18.39 6.71 -17.26
C PHE A 268 18.12 8.21 -17.17
N GLN A 269 17.94 8.86 -18.32
CA GLN A 269 17.43 10.24 -18.36
C GLN A 269 15.90 10.27 -18.37
N SER A 270 15.33 11.16 -17.57
CA SER A 270 13.91 11.45 -17.49
C SER A 270 13.67 12.96 -17.27
N THR A 271 12.41 13.33 -17.09
CA THR A 271 11.99 14.64 -16.63
C THR A 271 11.17 14.52 -15.34
N PHE A 272 11.16 15.57 -14.53
CA PHE A 272 10.44 15.57 -13.26
C PHE A 272 8.94 15.25 -13.44
N GLY A 273 8.27 15.87 -14.41
CA GLY A 273 6.85 15.63 -14.64
C GLY A 273 6.54 14.20 -15.07
N ARG A 274 7.44 13.57 -15.84
CA ARG A 274 7.31 12.14 -16.20
C ARG A 274 7.41 11.27 -14.95
N GLU A 275 8.36 11.54 -14.07
CA GLU A 275 8.54 10.77 -12.83
C GLU A 275 7.41 10.99 -11.82
N LEU A 276 6.91 12.22 -11.70
CA LEU A 276 5.76 12.51 -10.84
C LEU A 276 4.49 11.82 -11.35
N TRP A 277 4.27 11.83 -12.66
CA TRP A 277 3.19 11.05 -13.28
C TRP A 277 3.37 9.54 -13.07
N PHE A 278 4.61 9.03 -13.17
CA PHE A 278 4.93 7.63 -12.89
C PHE A 278 4.59 7.26 -11.44
N CYS A 279 4.94 8.08 -10.45
CA CYS A 279 4.55 7.87 -9.05
C CYS A 279 3.03 7.73 -8.90
N SER A 280 2.24 8.59 -9.57
CA SER A 280 0.78 8.54 -9.54
C SER A 280 0.21 7.29 -10.21
N LEU A 281 0.75 6.89 -11.36
CA LEU A 281 0.34 5.64 -12.02
C LEU A 281 0.72 4.41 -11.18
N HIS A 282 1.88 4.43 -10.54
CA HIS A 282 2.36 3.37 -9.67
C HIS A 282 1.53 3.24 -8.40
N ALA A 283 1.08 4.35 -7.84
CA ALA A 283 0.11 4.37 -6.74
C ALA A 283 -1.20 3.69 -7.16
N VAL A 284 -1.74 4.03 -8.34
CA VAL A 284 -2.95 3.38 -8.89
C VAL A 284 -2.76 1.87 -9.06
N HIS A 285 -1.58 1.43 -9.52
CA HIS A 285 -1.26 0.01 -9.60
C HIS A 285 -1.32 -0.66 -8.21
N HIS A 286 -0.77 -0.02 -7.18
CA HIS A 286 -0.86 -0.52 -5.81
C HIS A 286 -2.27 -0.48 -5.23
N PHE A 287 -3.10 0.50 -5.58
CA PHE A 287 -4.51 0.51 -5.22
C PHE A 287 -5.26 -0.68 -5.81
N ALA A 288 -4.92 -1.10 -7.04
CA ALA A 288 -5.48 -2.31 -7.63
C ALA A 288 -5.08 -3.58 -6.85
N MET A 289 -3.84 -3.66 -6.35
CA MET A 289 -3.39 -4.78 -5.50
C MET A 289 -4.05 -4.75 -4.13
N ILE A 290 -4.09 -3.59 -3.47
CA ILE A 290 -4.80 -3.43 -2.18
C ILE A 290 -6.28 -3.79 -2.34
N LYS A 291 -6.91 -3.43 -3.46
CA LYS A 291 -8.29 -3.84 -3.76
C LYS A 291 -8.47 -5.35 -3.81
N VAL A 292 -7.51 -6.09 -4.37
CA VAL A 292 -7.53 -7.56 -4.36
C VAL A 292 -7.44 -8.08 -2.91
N ILE A 293 -6.57 -7.50 -2.08
CA ILE A 293 -6.43 -7.86 -0.67
C ILE A 293 -7.72 -7.58 0.12
N CYS A 294 -8.32 -6.40 -0.06
CA CYS A 294 -9.59 -6.04 0.57
C CYS A 294 -10.71 -7.00 0.15
N ALA A 295 -10.76 -7.39 -1.13
CA ALA A 295 -11.74 -8.36 -1.62
C ALA A 295 -11.53 -9.76 -1.01
N GLU A 296 -10.28 -10.20 -0.86
CA GLU A 296 -9.93 -11.47 -0.19
C GLU A 296 -10.45 -11.53 1.26
N PHE A 297 -10.41 -10.40 1.97
CA PHE A 297 -10.83 -10.31 3.36
C PHE A 297 -12.25 -9.75 3.54
N GLY A 298 -13.04 -9.66 2.46
CA GLY A 298 -14.45 -9.28 2.53
C GLY A 298 -14.71 -7.82 2.87
N MET A 299 -13.76 -6.92 2.63
CA MET A 299 -13.96 -5.48 2.78
C MET A 299 -14.51 -4.87 1.48
N PRO A 300 -15.69 -4.24 1.51
CA PRO A 300 -16.19 -3.49 0.37
C PRO A 300 -15.37 -2.22 0.17
N LEU A 301 -15.08 -1.89 -1.09
CA LEU A 301 -14.42 -0.66 -1.50
C LEU A 301 -15.33 0.13 -2.45
N THR A 302 -15.08 1.43 -2.54
CA THR A 302 -15.82 2.32 -3.45
C THR A 302 -15.65 1.89 -4.91
N GLU A 303 -16.71 2.11 -5.68
CA GLU A 303 -16.66 1.85 -7.12
C GLU A 303 -15.62 2.76 -7.77
N GLY A 304 -14.76 2.19 -8.61
CA GLY A 304 -13.68 2.93 -9.28
C GLY A 304 -12.34 2.98 -8.52
N PHE A 305 -12.28 2.63 -7.23
CA PHE A 305 -11.00 2.54 -6.52
C PHE A 305 -10.04 1.56 -7.22
N GLY A 306 -8.78 1.97 -7.37
CA GLY A 306 -7.74 1.20 -8.06
C GLY A 306 -7.92 1.05 -9.57
N VAL A 307 -8.81 1.84 -10.19
CA VAL A 307 -9.01 1.84 -11.65
C VAL A 307 -8.26 3.02 -12.29
N ALA A 308 -7.47 2.75 -13.32
CA ALA A 308 -6.72 3.79 -14.02
C ALA A 308 -7.63 4.87 -14.62
N PRO A 309 -7.21 6.17 -14.59
CA PRO A 309 -8.00 7.27 -15.14
C PRO A 309 -8.41 7.06 -16.60
N SER A 310 -7.53 6.49 -17.44
CA SER A 310 -7.83 6.16 -18.84
C SER A 310 -8.95 5.13 -18.98
N THR A 311 -9.05 4.19 -18.05
CA THR A 311 -10.11 3.17 -18.02
C THR A 311 -11.43 3.80 -17.58
N LEU A 312 -11.42 4.68 -16.58
CA LEU A 312 -12.61 5.45 -16.18
C LEU A 312 -13.11 6.31 -17.33
N LYS A 313 -12.21 7.04 -18.01
CA LYS A 313 -12.52 7.82 -19.20
C LYS A 313 -13.17 6.95 -20.29
N SER A 314 -12.63 5.76 -20.56
CA SER A 314 -13.23 4.84 -21.55
C SER A 314 -14.64 4.39 -21.19
N ARG A 315 -14.95 4.19 -19.90
CA ARG A 315 -16.30 3.83 -19.43
C ARG A 315 -17.30 4.97 -19.59
N MET A 316 -16.88 6.21 -19.33
CA MET A 316 -17.72 7.40 -19.52
C MET A 316 -18.13 7.61 -20.98
N HIS A 317 -17.26 7.30 -21.95
CA HIS A 317 -17.59 7.42 -23.38
C HIS A 317 -18.46 6.26 -23.92
N LYS A 318 -18.73 5.24 -23.10
CA LYS A 318 -19.56 4.08 -23.46
C LYS A 318 -20.97 4.13 -22.85
N GLN A 319 -21.28 5.15 -22.06
CA GLN A 319 -22.62 5.46 -21.53
C GLN A 319 -23.29 6.51 -22.42
#